data_AF-A0A819R3G4-F1
#
_entry.id   AF-A0A819R3G4-F1
#
_cell.length_a   1.000
_cell.length_b   1.000
_cell.length_c   1.000
_cell.angle_alpha   90.00
_cell.angle_beta   90.00
_cell.angle_gamma   90.00
#
_symmetry.space_group_name_H-M   'P 1'
#
loop_
_entity.id
_entity.type
_entity.pdbx_description
1 polymer ?
#
loop_
_entity_poly.entity_id
_entity_poly.type
_entity_poly.pdbx_seq_one_letter_code
_entity_poly.pdbx_strand_id
1 'polypeptide(L)'
;RFLIFKNELKHIQSLTLSQLKQFIDIIKFLYDSHIIHRDIRPQNLMLDYGEQHLKLIDFGFAFKYEMFETKKKLPIAGAVTYASYELLTVYSESISNEQDSACYDYERTFDLKCALNVIIHMINENVQVQVNAIEQLPPSLEKVSRSFVLWKNLEQKNLIYSNLLYSINNLSQLSSFDDFENQLDELYCLRTNISI
;
A
#
# COMPACT_ATOMS: atom_id res chain seq x y z
N ARG A 1 8.23 22.51 11.66
CA ARG A 1 9.52 22.31 10.94
C ARG A 1 9.17 21.53 9.67
N PHE A 2 8.80 22.21 8.57
CA PHE A 2 7.95 21.62 7.50
C PHE A 2 8.55 21.60 6.09
N LEU A 3 9.85 21.83 5.95
CA LEU A 3 10.54 21.65 4.67
C LEU A 3 11.77 20.80 4.95
N ILE A 4 11.67 19.51 4.61
CA ILE A 4 12.83 18.64 4.48
C ILE A 4 13.28 18.78 3.03
N PHE A 5 14.51 19.22 2.81
CA PHE A 5 15.02 19.34 1.46
C PHE A 5 15.26 17.92 0.88
N LYS A 6 15.02 17.72 -0.41
CA LYS A 6 15.10 16.38 -1.05
C LYS A 6 16.48 15.70 -0.91
N ASN A 7 17.53 16.49 -0.70
CA ASN A 7 18.91 16.06 -0.42
C ASN A 7 19.12 15.55 1.02
N GLU A 8 18.14 15.74 1.91
CA GLU A 8 18.13 15.22 3.29
C GLU A 8 17.27 13.96 3.41
N LEU A 9 16.93 13.32 2.29
CA LEU A 9 16.16 12.10 2.26
C LEU A 9 16.89 10.97 1.53
N LYS A 10 16.86 9.75 2.09
CA LYS A 10 17.41 8.54 1.47
C LYS A 10 16.32 7.52 1.18
N HIS A 11 16.49 6.77 0.09
CA HIS A 11 15.61 5.65 -0.24
C HIS A 11 15.76 4.53 0.79
N ILE A 12 14.63 3.88 1.09
CA ILE A 12 14.56 2.73 1.97
C ILE A 12 14.45 1.44 1.14
N GLN A 13 15.20 0.40 1.52
CA GLN A 13 15.23 -0.89 0.82
C GLN A 13 14.53 -2.00 1.60
N SER A 14 14.45 -1.88 2.92
CA SER A 14 13.75 -2.78 3.82
C SER A 14 13.24 -2.01 5.04
N LEU A 15 12.19 -2.52 5.70
CA LEU A 15 11.64 -1.91 6.91
C LEU A 15 12.14 -2.64 8.17
N THR A 16 12.64 -1.87 9.13
CA THR A 16 12.72 -2.33 10.53
C THR A 16 11.34 -2.30 11.18
N LEU A 17 11.17 -2.99 12.31
CA LEU A 17 9.90 -2.94 13.06
C LEU A 17 9.50 -1.50 13.45
N SER A 18 10.47 -0.68 13.85
CA SER A 18 10.22 0.73 14.18
C SER A 18 9.75 1.53 12.97
N GLN A 19 10.35 1.31 11.79
CA GLN A 19 9.94 2.00 10.57
C GLN A 19 8.59 1.51 10.04
N LEU A 20 8.27 0.23 10.23
CA LEU A 20 6.95 -0.32 9.94
C LEU A 20 5.88 0.38 10.78
N LYS A 21 6.10 0.53 12.09
CA LYS A 21 5.18 1.26 12.98
C LYS A 21 5.00 2.72 12.55
N GLN A 22 6.10 3.42 12.25
CA GLN A 22 6.05 4.77 11.69
C GLN A 22 5.26 4.85 10.38
N PHE A 23 5.37 3.83 9.52
CA PHE A 23 4.61 3.78 8.27
C PHE A 23 3.11 3.69 8.54
N ILE A 24 2.70 2.81 9.44
CA ILE A 24 1.29 2.68 9.84
C ILE A 24 0.77 3.94 10.50
N ASP A 25 1.55 4.59 11.35
CA ASP A 25 1.19 5.89 11.95
C ASP A 25 0.90 6.94 10.87
N ILE A 26 1.72 6.99 9.82
CA ILE A 26 1.50 7.90 8.68
C ILE A 26 0.20 7.57 7.96
N ILE A 27 -0.06 6.29 7.64
CA ILE A 27 -1.27 5.90 6.92
C ILE A 27 -2.54 6.13 7.77
N LYS A 28 -2.47 5.84 9.07
CA LYS A 28 -3.54 6.13 10.03
C LYS A 28 -3.82 7.62 10.11
N PHE A 29 -2.78 8.46 10.16
CA PHE A 29 -2.94 9.91 10.12
C PHE A 29 -3.67 10.38 8.85
N LEU A 30 -3.35 9.81 7.68
CA LEU A 30 -4.07 10.12 6.44
C LEU A 30 -5.53 9.68 6.50
N TYR A 31 -5.77 8.44 6.96
CA TYR A 31 -7.11 7.89 7.13
C TYR A 31 -7.99 8.78 8.03
N ASP A 32 -7.50 9.14 9.22
CA ASP A 32 -8.21 9.99 10.19
C ASP A 32 -8.40 11.43 9.64
N SER A 33 -7.44 11.91 8.86
CA SER A 33 -7.50 13.21 8.17
C SER A 33 -8.39 13.22 6.93
N HIS A 34 -9.04 12.08 6.62
CA HIS A 34 -9.90 11.91 5.44
C HIS A 34 -9.12 12.12 4.13
N ILE A 35 -7.85 11.73 4.09
CA ILE A 35 -6.97 11.84 2.92
C ILE A 35 -6.64 10.44 2.42
N ILE A 36 -6.73 10.24 1.10
CA ILE A 36 -6.10 9.12 0.39
C ILE A 36 -4.97 9.66 -0.47
N HIS A 37 -3.82 9.01 -0.42
CA HIS A 37 -2.63 9.26 -1.20
C HIS A 37 -2.75 8.68 -2.62
N ARG A 38 -3.30 7.47 -2.76
CA ARG A 38 -3.49 6.71 -4.03
C ARG A 38 -2.21 6.24 -4.73
N ASP A 39 -1.02 6.64 -4.27
CA ASP A 39 0.26 6.15 -4.79
C ASP A 39 1.21 5.69 -3.68
N ILE A 40 0.72 4.78 -2.82
CA ILE A 40 1.53 4.19 -1.75
C ILE A 40 2.49 3.14 -2.35
N ARG A 41 3.79 3.44 -2.32
CA ARG A 41 4.86 2.60 -2.89
C ARG A 41 6.22 2.90 -2.25
N PRO A 42 7.21 2.00 -2.31
CA PRO A 42 8.52 2.20 -1.69
C PRO A 42 9.25 3.46 -2.17
N GLN A 43 9.05 3.86 -3.44
CA GLN A 43 9.67 5.06 -4.02
C GLN A 43 9.19 6.35 -3.35
N ASN A 44 7.99 6.32 -2.75
CA ASN A 44 7.40 7.44 -2.02
C ASN A 44 7.66 7.34 -0.51
N LEU A 45 8.41 6.33 -0.07
CA LEU A 45 8.90 6.21 1.31
C LEU A 45 10.35 6.65 1.37
N MET A 46 10.62 7.62 2.24
CA MET A 46 11.97 8.14 2.46
C MET A 46 12.31 8.15 3.93
N LEU A 47 13.61 8.08 4.23
CA LEU A 47 14.13 8.30 5.57
C LEU A 47 14.85 9.64 5.60
N ASP A 48 14.67 10.41 6.67
CA ASP A 48 15.59 11.51 6.93
C ASP A 48 17.01 10.98 7.23
N TYR A 49 18.04 11.73 6.86
CA TYR A 49 19.43 11.31 7.10
C TYR A 49 19.81 11.28 8.58
N GLY A 50 19.17 12.11 9.41
CA GLY A 50 19.60 12.35 10.79
C GLY A 50 18.98 11.45 11.85
N GLU A 51 17.67 11.22 11.76
CA GLU A 51 16.87 10.59 12.83
C GLU A 51 16.28 9.24 12.37
N GLN A 52 16.49 8.88 11.10
CA GLN A 52 15.89 7.70 10.44
C GLN A 52 14.36 7.68 10.54
N HIS A 53 13.73 8.87 10.57
CA HIS A 53 12.28 8.94 10.55
C HIS A 53 11.74 8.71 9.15
N LEU A 54 10.74 7.84 9.07
CA LEU A 54 10.04 7.58 7.83
C LEU A 54 9.18 8.79 7.44
N LYS A 55 9.20 9.12 6.16
CA LYS A 55 8.41 10.18 5.53
C LYS A 55 7.75 9.61 4.29
N LEU A 56 6.44 9.82 4.18
CA LEU A 56 5.72 9.64 2.93
C LEU A 56 5.78 10.93 2.13
N ILE A 57 6.11 10.82 0.85
CA ILE A 57 6.23 11.94 -0.09
C ILE A 57 5.29 11.74 -1.29
N ASP A 58 5.18 12.78 -2.11
CA ASP A 58 4.47 12.79 -3.40
C ASP A 58 2.94 12.62 -3.33
N PHE A 59 2.27 13.66 -2.82
CA PHE A 59 0.81 13.76 -2.76
C PHE A 59 0.18 14.19 -4.09
N GLY A 60 0.87 14.03 -5.24
CA GLY A 60 0.38 14.46 -6.55
C GLY A 60 -0.95 13.83 -6.98
N PHE A 61 -1.25 12.64 -6.45
CA PHE A 61 -2.53 11.95 -6.65
C PHE A 61 -3.45 12.01 -5.44
N ALA A 62 -3.09 12.72 -4.37
CA ALA A 62 -3.88 12.69 -3.16
C ALA A 62 -5.27 13.33 -3.34
N PHE A 63 -6.23 12.84 -2.58
CA PHE A 63 -7.59 13.36 -2.53
C PHE A 63 -8.08 13.42 -1.08
N LYS A 64 -8.82 14.49 -0.75
CA LYS A 64 -9.43 14.66 0.56
C LYS A 64 -10.93 14.46 0.47
N TYR A 65 -11.45 13.50 1.22
CA TYR A 65 -12.88 13.25 1.35
C TYR A 65 -13.57 14.35 2.15
N GLU A 66 -14.84 14.55 1.84
CA GLU A 66 -15.76 15.27 2.73
C GLU A 66 -16.08 14.43 3.97
N MET A 67 -16.47 15.06 5.07
CA MET A 67 -16.61 14.42 6.40
C MET A 67 -17.51 13.17 6.42
N PHE A 68 -18.54 13.12 5.56
CA PHE A 68 -19.51 12.01 5.50
C PHE A 68 -19.28 11.07 4.32
N GLU A 69 -18.26 11.33 3.49
CA GLU A 69 -17.98 10.54 2.30
C GLU A 69 -17.11 9.33 2.67
N THR A 70 -17.60 8.12 2.34
CA THR A 70 -16.89 6.85 2.63
C THR A 70 -16.20 6.28 1.40
N LYS A 71 -16.65 6.68 0.20
CA LYS A 71 -16.08 6.29 -1.10
C LYS A 71 -16.14 7.45 -2.09
N LYS A 72 -15.17 7.50 -3.00
CA LYS A 72 -15.11 8.51 -4.07
C LYS A 72 -14.78 7.88 -5.41
N LYS A 73 -15.62 8.10 -6.41
CA LYS A 73 -15.29 7.79 -7.79
C LYS A 73 -14.27 8.78 -8.33
N LEU A 74 -13.06 8.31 -8.64
CA LEU A 74 -11.97 9.11 -9.20
C LEU A 74 -11.30 8.38 -10.36
N PRO A 75 -10.59 9.08 -11.26
CA PRO A 75 -9.73 8.44 -12.24
C PRO A 75 -8.71 7.53 -11.56
N ILE A 76 -8.44 6.38 -12.17
CA ILE A 76 -7.39 5.49 -11.67
C ILE A 76 -6.04 6.21 -11.78
N ALA A 77 -5.28 6.18 -10.69
CA ALA A 77 -3.99 6.84 -10.57
C ALA A 77 -3.03 6.02 -9.70
N GLY A 78 -1.74 6.34 -9.77
CA GLY A 78 -0.67 5.68 -9.02
C GLY A 78 -0.13 4.43 -9.70
N ALA A 79 0.90 3.84 -9.09
CA ALA A 79 1.53 2.61 -9.56
C ALA A 79 0.68 1.37 -9.25
N VAL A 80 0.45 0.53 -10.25
CA VAL A 80 -0.37 -0.68 -10.10
C VAL A 80 0.28 -1.78 -9.27
N THR A 81 1.61 -1.83 -9.17
CA THR A 81 2.31 -2.98 -8.58
C THR A 81 2.01 -3.20 -7.11
N TYR A 82 1.69 -2.14 -6.37
CA TYR A 82 1.33 -2.21 -4.95
C TYR A 82 -0.17 -1.97 -4.70
N ALA A 83 -0.97 -1.78 -5.77
CA ALA A 83 -2.38 -1.48 -5.64
C ALA A 83 -3.18 -2.65 -5.06
N SER A 84 -4.33 -2.33 -4.47
CA SER A 84 -5.27 -3.35 -4.00
C SER A 84 -5.78 -4.21 -5.16
N TYR A 85 -6.11 -5.48 -4.89
CA TYR A 85 -6.53 -6.39 -5.95
C TYR A 85 -7.83 -5.94 -6.62
N GLU A 86 -8.74 -5.26 -5.89
CA GLU A 86 -9.99 -4.75 -6.45
C GLU A 86 -9.73 -3.66 -7.50
N LEU A 87 -8.75 -2.77 -7.27
CA LEU A 87 -8.33 -1.80 -8.28
C LEU A 87 -7.71 -2.50 -9.49
N LEU A 88 -6.87 -3.52 -9.26
CA LEU A 88 -6.24 -4.29 -10.34
C LEU A 88 -7.28 -4.96 -11.25
N THR A 89 -8.39 -5.46 -10.69
CA THR A 89 -9.51 -5.99 -11.46
C THR A 89 -10.10 -4.93 -12.39
N VAL A 90 -10.48 -3.77 -11.85
CA VAL A 90 -11.04 -2.66 -12.66
C VAL A 90 -10.05 -2.16 -13.71
N TYR A 91 -8.78 -2.07 -13.35
CA TYR A 91 -7.73 -1.63 -14.28
C TYR A 91 -7.55 -2.63 -15.44
N SER A 92 -7.59 -3.93 -15.16
CA SER A 92 -7.51 -4.97 -16.21
C SER A 92 -8.69 -4.91 -17.19
N GLU A 93 -9.90 -4.66 -16.69
CA GLU A 93 -11.10 -4.48 -17.51
C GLU A 93 -10.99 -3.22 -18.38
N SER A 94 -10.45 -2.13 -17.82
CA SER A 94 -10.32 -0.87 -18.56
C SER A 94 -9.33 -0.95 -19.72
N ILE A 95 -8.17 -1.60 -19.53
CA ILE A 95 -7.20 -1.85 -20.61
C ILE A 95 -7.82 -2.73 -21.68
N SER A 96 -8.54 -3.78 -21.28
CA SER A 96 -9.14 -4.74 -22.23
C SER A 96 -10.23 -4.10 -23.10
N ASN A 97 -10.90 -3.06 -22.58
CA ASN A 97 -11.97 -2.34 -23.26
C ASN A 97 -11.51 -1.02 -23.92
N GLU A 98 -10.20 -0.76 -23.99
CA GLU A 98 -9.61 0.48 -24.55
C GLU A 98 -10.25 1.76 -23.97
N GLN A 99 -10.56 1.76 -22.67
CA GLN A 99 -11.16 2.92 -22.01
C GLN A 99 -10.08 3.87 -21.47
N ASP A 100 -9.88 4.99 -22.17
CA ASP A 100 -8.89 6.03 -21.83
C ASP A 100 -9.14 6.74 -20.47
N SER A 101 -10.32 6.61 -19.86
CA SER A 101 -10.69 7.31 -18.61
C SER A 101 -11.35 6.40 -17.58
N ALA A 102 -10.69 5.28 -17.28
CA ALA A 102 -11.11 4.37 -16.22
C ALA A 102 -11.22 5.09 -14.87
N CYS A 103 -12.33 4.86 -14.17
CA CYS A 103 -12.57 5.37 -12.82
C CYS A 103 -12.73 4.21 -11.84
N TYR A 104 -12.33 4.46 -10.60
CA TYR A 104 -12.45 3.51 -9.50
C TYR A 104 -13.10 4.19 -8.29
N ASP A 105 -13.95 3.45 -7.57
CA ASP A 105 -14.58 3.89 -6.33
C ASP A 105 -13.62 3.68 -5.17
N TYR A 106 -12.72 4.65 -4.95
CA TYR A 106 -11.74 4.60 -3.87
C TYR A 106 -12.44 4.67 -2.51
N GLU A 107 -12.22 3.64 -1.68
CA GLU A 107 -12.59 3.63 -0.26
C GLU A 107 -11.50 4.28 0.59
N ARG A 108 -11.86 4.80 1.77
CA ARG A 108 -10.87 5.40 2.69
C ARG A 108 -9.77 4.44 3.12
N THR A 109 -10.04 3.12 3.11
CA THR A 109 -9.10 2.06 3.48
C THR A 109 -8.16 1.64 2.36
N PHE A 110 -8.29 2.22 1.14
CA PHE A 110 -7.50 1.84 -0.03
C PHE A 110 -5.99 1.89 0.23
N ASP A 111 -5.49 2.97 0.85
CA ASP A 111 -4.07 3.12 1.13
C ASP A 111 -3.55 2.12 2.17
N LEU A 112 -4.39 1.65 3.11
CA LEU A 112 -4.01 0.60 4.06
C LEU A 112 -3.74 -0.72 3.34
N LYS A 113 -4.57 -1.07 2.35
CA LYS A 113 -4.37 -2.26 1.51
C LYS A 113 -3.05 -2.15 0.74
N CYS A 114 -2.78 -0.99 0.16
CA CYS A 114 -1.52 -0.74 -0.56
C CYS A 114 -0.31 -0.74 0.39
N ALA A 115 -0.45 -0.17 1.57
CA ALA A 115 0.59 -0.16 2.60
C ALA A 115 0.94 -1.58 3.05
N LEU A 116 -0.05 -2.47 3.20
CA LEU A 116 0.19 -3.86 3.54
C LEU A 116 1.02 -4.59 2.46
N ASN A 117 0.72 -4.37 1.17
CA ASN A 117 1.53 -4.86 0.05
C ASN A 117 2.98 -4.37 0.12
N VAL A 118 3.16 -3.07 0.37
CA VAL A 118 4.48 -2.45 0.55
C VAL A 118 5.22 -3.06 1.74
N ILE A 119 4.56 -3.21 2.89
CA ILE A 119 5.15 -3.78 4.10
C ILE A 119 5.69 -5.17 3.82
N ILE A 120 4.89 -6.06 3.24
CA ILE A 120 5.33 -7.43 2.96
C ILE A 120 6.49 -7.45 1.96
N HIS A 121 6.41 -6.66 0.90
CA HIS A 121 7.52 -6.48 -0.04
C HIS A 121 8.82 -6.07 0.68
N MET A 122 8.75 -5.19 1.67
CA MET A 122 9.92 -4.62 2.34
C MET A 122 10.46 -5.48 3.49
N ILE A 123 9.76 -6.53 3.92
CA ILE A 123 10.18 -7.40 5.04
C ILE A 123 10.43 -8.85 4.63
N ASN A 124 10.02 -9.27 3.43
CA ASN A 124 10.19 -10.63 2.94
C ASN A 124 10.93 -10.68 1.60
N GLU A 125 12.09 -11.34 1.59
CA GLU A 125 12.98 -11.43 0.41
C GLU A 125 12.32 -12.14 -0.78
N ASN A 126 11.52 -13.20 -0.55
CA ASN A 126 10.86 -13.95 -1.62
C ASN A 126 9.83 -13.08 -2.36
N VAL A 127 9.02 -12.32 -1.60
CA VAL A 127 8.06 -11.37 -2.16
C VAL A 127 8.81 -10.23 -2.83
N GLN A 128 9.91 -9.75 -2.24
CA GLN A 128 10.74 -8.70 -2.82
C GLN A 128 11.25 -9.09 -4.22
N VAL A 129 11.74 -10.32 -4.40
CA VAL A 129 12.19 -10.83 -5.71
C VAL A 129 11.06 -10.81 -6.73
N GLN A 130 9.86 -11.29 -6.36
CA GLN A 130 8.71 -11.33 -7.26
C GLN A 130 8.24 -9.93 -7.66
N VAL A 131 8.10 -9.02 -6.68
CA VAL A 131 7.68 -7.63 -6.90
C VAL A 131 8.71 -6.88 -7.74
N ASN A 132 10.01 -7.04 -7.47
CA ASN A 132 11.06 -6.40 -8.25
C ASN A 132 11.01 -6.84 -9.72
N ALA A 133 10.73 -8.11 -10.00
CA ALA A 133 10.54 -8.58 -11.37
C ALA A 133 9.31 -7.95 -12.05
N ILE A 134 8.23 -7.68 -11.30
CA ILE A 134 7.03 -7.00 -11.81
C ILE A 134 7.30 -5.50 -12.04
N GLU A 135 8.05 -4.83 -11.17
CA GLU A 135 8.38 -3.41 -11.31
C GLU A 135 9.14 -3.11 -12.62
N GLN A 136 9.96 -4.06 -13.10
CA GLN A 136 10.69 -3.95 -14.37
C GLN A 136 9.78 -3.98 -15.61
N LEU A 137 8.53 -4.43 -15.48
CA LEU A 137 7.60 -4.46 -16.61
C LEU A 137 7.09 -3.04 -16.93
N PRO A 138 6.83 -2.74 -18.21
CA PRO A 138 6.16 -1.52 -18.61
C PRO A 138 4.70 -1.50 -18.10
N PRO A 139 4.02 -0.34 -18.10
CA PRO A 139 2.58 -0.25 -17.83
C PRO A 139 1.78 -1.05 -18.87
N SER A 140 1.50 -2.32 -18.58
CA SER A 140 0.85 -3.26 -19.49
C SER A 140 -0.12 -4.17 -18.75
N LEU A 141 -0.99 -4.86 -19.50
CA LEU A 141 -1.88 -5.88 -18.96
C LEU A 141 -1.10 -7.00 -18.24
N GLU A 142 0.11 -7.31 -18.70
CA GLU A 142 0.99 -8.28 -18.05
C GLU A 142 1.39 -7.82 -16.64
N LYS A 143 1.82 -6.56 -16.48
CA LYS A 143 2.19 -6.00 -15.18
C LYS A 143 1.04 -6.08 -14.18
N VAL A 144 -0.16 -5.73 -14.65
CA VAL A 144 -1.40 -5.78 -13.86
C VAL A 144 -1.73 -7.21 -13.47
N SER A 145 -1.71 -8.15 -14.43
CA SER A 145 -2.03 -9.55 -14.20
C SER A 145 -1.07 -10.21 -13.22
N ARG A 146 0.24 -9.95 -13.33
CA ARG A 146 1.24 -10.50 -12.41
C ARG A 146 1.11 -9.91 -11.01
N SER A 147 0.82 -8.61 -10.90
CA SER A 147 0.53 -7.98 -9.60
C SER A 147 -0.70 -8.62 -8.95
N PHE A 148 -1.78 -8.82 -9.72
CA PHE A 148 -3.01 -9.44 -9.25
C PHE A 148 -2.78 -10.87 -8.73
N VAL A 149 -2.09 -11.71 -9.51
CA VAL A 149 -1.80 -13.10 -9.13
C VAL A 149 -0.95 -13.15 -7.87
N LEU A 150 0.06 -12.28 -7.74
CA LEU A 150 0.92 -12.23 -6.55
C LEU A 150 0.10 -11.96 -5.29
N TRP A 151 -0.64 -10.85 -5.26
CA TRP A 151 -1.38 -10.44 -4.06
C TRP A 151 -2.53 -11.39 -3.72
N LYS A 152 -3.20 -11.95 -4.73
CA LYS A 152 -4.24 -12.95 -4.54
C LYS A 152 -3.70 -14.26 -3.98
N ASN A 153 -2.56 -14.75 -4.47
CA ASN A 153 -1.94 -15.96 -3.94
C ASN A 153 -1.49 -15.76 -2.48
N LEU A 154 -0.96 -14.58 -2.16
CA LEU A 154 -0.57 -14.22 -0.80
C LEU A 154 -1.79 -14.23 0.13
N GLU A 155 -2.92 -13.66 -0.28
CA GLU A 155 -4.20 -13.72 0.46
C GLU A 155 -4.68 -15.15 0.69
N GLN A 156 -4.55 -16.03 -0.30
CA GLN A 156 -5.03 -17.41 -0.22
C GLN A 156 -4.13 -18.33 0.62
N LYS A 157 -2.82 -18.06 0.65
CA LYS A 157 -1.83 -18.96 1.26
C LYS A 157 -1.28 -18.47 2.59
N ASN A 158 -1.40 -17.17 2.88
CA ASN A 158 -0.89 -16.57 4.10
C ASN A 158 -2.04 -16.09 5.00
N LEU A 159 -2.30 -16.85 6.07
CA LEU A 159 -3.38 -16.58 7.00
C LEU A 159 -3.24 -15.21 7.70
N ILE A 160 -2.02 -14.81 8.05
CA ILE A 160 -1.78 -13.52 8.73
C ILE A 160 -2.11 -12.36 7.79
N TYR A 161 -1.65 -12.43 6.55
CA TYR A 161 -1.96 -11.42 5.54
C TYR A 161 -3.47 -11.37 5.23
N SER A 162 -4.14 -12.53 5.13
CA SER A 162 -5.60 -12.60 4.96
C SER A 162 -6.35 -11.97 6.13
N ASN A 163 -5.92 -12.24 7.37
CA ASN A 163 -6.51 -11.64 8.58
C ASN A 163 -6.29 -10.13 8.65
N LEU A 164 -5.11 -9.65 8.24
CA LEU A 164 -4.81 -8.21 8.15
C LEU A 164 -5.72 -7.53 7.11
N LEU A 165 -5.89 -8.11 5.92
CA LEU A 165 -6.82 -7.61 4.91
C LEU A 165 -8.27 -7.60 5.42
N TYR A 166 -8.69 -8.66 6.11
CA TYR A 166 -10.02 -8.72 6.73
C TYR A 166 -10.20 -7.59 7.76
N SER A 167 -9.20 -7.35 8.60
CA SER A 167 -9.21 -6.26 9.57
C SER A 167 -9.30 -4.88 8.90
N ILE A 168 -8.55 -4.66 7.81
CA ILE A 168 -8.63 -3.42 7.01
C ILE A 168 -10.02 -3.23 6.40
N ASN A 169 -10.64 -4.30 5.89
CA ASN A 169 -11.99 -4.21 5.30
C ASN A 169 -13.08 -3.91 6.32
N ASN A 170 -12.87 -4.30 7.58
CA ASN A 170 -13.81 -4.08 8.68
C ASN A 170 -13.37 -2.94 9.61
N LEU A 171 -12.46 -2.08 9.17
CA LEU A 171 -11.81 -1.09 10.03
C LEU A 171 -12.78 -0.03 10.58
N SER A 172 -13.89 0.25 9.89
CA SER A 172 -14.98 1.09 10.41
C SER A 172 -15.75 0.46 11.58
N GLN A 173 -15.57 -0.84 11.82
CA GLN A 173 -16.15 -1.60 12.92
C GLN A 173 -15.14 -1.88 14.04
N LEU A 174 -13.85 -1.64 13.79
CA LEU A 174 -12.81 -1.81 14.81
C LEU A 174 -12.90 -0.68 15.83
N SER A 175 -12.81 -1.05 17.10
CA SER A 175 -12.82 -0.08 18.21
C SER A 175 -11.51 0.72 18.32
N SER A 176 -10.40 0.17 17.81
CA SER A 176 -9.09 0.84 17.70
C SER A 176 -8.21 0.18 16.62
N PHE A 177 -7.12 0.84 16.24
CA PHE A 177 -6.07 0.28 15.35
C PHE A 177 -5.17 -0.74 16.05
N ASP A 178 -5.31 -0.94 17.37
CA ASP A 178 -4.36 -1.71 18.17
C ASP A 178 -4.33 -3.20 17.76
N ASP A 179 -5.48 -3.76 17.40
CA ASP A 179 -5.58 -5.14 16.90
C ASP A 179 -4.81 -5.33 15.58
N PHE A 180 -4.85 -4.32 14.71
CA PHE A 180 -4.12 -4.32 13.44
C PHE A 180 -2.60 -4.22 13.67
N GLU A 181 -2.16 -3.40 14.62
CA GLU A 181 -0.75 -3.28 14.99
C GLU A 181 -0.19 -4.59 15.56
N ASN A 182 -0.93 -5.28 16.42
CA ASN A 182 -0.51 -6.58 16.98
C ASN A 182 -0.34 -7.65 15.89
N GLN A 183 -1.25 -7.70 14.92
CA GLN A 183 -1.14 -8.62 13.77
C GLN A 183 0.06 -8.28 12.87
N LEU A 184 0.42 -7.00 12.76
CA LEU A 184 1.62 -6.58 12.02
C LEU A 184 2.91 -6.94 12.74
N ASP A 185 2.95 -6.87 14.06
CA ASP A 185 4.08 -7.34 14.86
C ASP A 185 4.29 -8.86 14.66
N GLU A 186 3.20 -9.64 14.61
CA GLU A 186 3.25 -11.07 14.29
C GLU A 186 3.75 -11.32 12.85
N LEU A 187 3.22 -10.60 11.86
CA LEU A 187 3.67 -10.66 10.47
C LEU A 187 5.18 -10.38 10.36
N TYR A 188 5.67 -9.36 11.08
CA TYR A 188 7.09 -9.03 11.10
C TYR A 188 7.94 -10.13 11.73
N CYS A 189 7.48 -10.73 12.84
CA CYS A 189 8.18 -11.84 13.49
C CYS A 189 8.29 -13.06 12.56
N LEU A 190 7.24 -13.36 11.80
CA LEU A 190 7.15 -14.51 10.91
C LEU A 190 7.58 -14.21 9.47
N ARG A 191 8.19 -13.04 9.22
CA ARG A 191 8.50 -12.54 7.88
C ARG A 191 9.29 -13.50 6.99
N THR A 192 10.13 -14.39 7.55
CA THR A 192 10.90 -15.38 6.77
C THR A 192 10.06 -16.57 6.29
N ASN A 193 8.90 -16.82 6.91
CA ASN A 193 8.03 -17.97 6.65
C ASN A 193 6.81 -17.62 5.78
N ILE A 194 6.79 -16.43 5.18
CA ILE A 194 5.71 -16.00 4.29
C ILE A 194 5.78 -16.83 2.99
N SER A 195 4.76 -17.65 2.77
CA SER A 195 4.54 -18.42 1.55
C SER A 195 3.82 -17.59 0.48
N ILE A 196 4.18 -17.83 -0.79
CA ILE A 196 3.60 -17.19 -2.00
C ILE A 196 2.98 -18.26 -2.90
#